data_AF-A0A974ZNN8-F1
#
_entry.id   AF-A0A974ZNN8-F1
#
_cell.length_a   1.000
_cell.length_b   1.000
_cell.length_c   1.000
_cell.angle_alpha   90.00
_cell.angle_beta   90.00
_cell.angle_gamma   90.00
#
_symmetry.space_group_name_H-M   'P 1'
#
loop_
_entity.id
_entity.type
_entity.pdbx_description
1 polymer ?
#
loop_
_entity_poly.entity_id
_entity_poly.type
_entity_poly.pdbx_seq_one_letter_code
_entity_poly.pdbx_strand_id
1 'polypeptide(L)'
;MYLPFEDDLFDELIDEFARSAPAIRRAVPYRPRRIRRDEFDFMEDEFELLDEFDLMDEFEFGSPGQRPRPVRANFVSCNRPNAAIRAITGPDPVGVIQAANTRAIALLDGAINELTAERNRVVRAGAAPASVRVGIRGALERRFRMNALDRRIWTGTGARSVLILIRRLRGARQILADGWMRYICLGLPTIDFTLGGIRCRSDPNDGCVGDTVAAACGGASQIVLCRPFWRGLSNSVQNRDFQASTLLHEALHIYFGFIQDTGIFANAHCYEQFVLDVHGLPAQAGFEAACA
;
A
#
# COMPACT_ATOMS: atom_id res chain seq x y z
N MET A 1 20.87 -24.87 -24.04
CA MET A 1 20.22 -24.49 -25.30
C MET A 1 19.40 -23.25 -25.01
N TYR A 2 20.01 -22.07 -25.21
CA TYR A 2 19.38 -20.77 -25.04
C TYR A 2 18.64 -20.45 -26.34
N LEU A 3 17.31 -20.30 -26.27
CA LEU A 3 16.55 -19.77 -27.39
C LEU A 3 16.61 -18.24 -27.32
N PRO A 4 16.93 -17.54 -28.42
CA PRO A 4 16.84 -16.09 -28.47
C PRO A 4 15.36 -15.68 -28.35
N PHE A 5 15.08 -14.73 -27.47
CA PHE A 5 13.76 -14.10 -27.33
C PHE A 5 13.69 -12.96 -28.36
N GLU A 6 12.66 -12.96 -29.20
CA GLU A 6 12.43 -11.94 -30.24
C GLU A 6 11.80 -10.69 -29.61
N ASP A 7 12.56 -9.59 -29.58
CA ASP A 7 12.11 -8.26 -29.13
C ASP A 7 11.09 -7.61 -30.10
N ASP A 8 10.99 -8.11 -31.34
CA ASP A 8 10.16 -7.53 -32.41
C ASP A 8 8.64 -7.55 -32.11
N LEU A 9 8.16 -8.48 -31.28
CA LEU A 9 6.74 -8.58 -30.93
C LEU A 9 6.29 -7.48 -29.96
N PHE A 10 7.23 -6.83 -29.28
CA PHE A 10 6.94 -5.79 -28.30
C PHE A 10 6.74 -4.42 -28.96
N ASP A 11 7.52 -4.14 -30.01
CA ASP A 11 7.46 -2.86 -30.74
C ASP A 11 6.20 -2.74 -31.61
N GLU A 12 5.72 -3.81 -32.25
CA GLU A 12 4.41 -3.81 -32.95
C GLU A 12 3.23 -3.51 -32.01
N LEU A 13 3.32 -3.96 -30.75
CA LEU A 13 2.29 -3.77 -29.71
C LEU A 13 2.23 -2.32 -29.22
N ILE A 14 3.36 -1.60 -29.23
CA ILE A 14 3.45 -0.18 -28.89
C ILE A 14 2.80 0.68 -29.99
N ASP A 15 3.05 0.33 -31.25
CA ASP A 15 2.63 1.13 -32.41
C ASP A 15 1.11 1.04 -32.71
N GLU A 16 0.49 -0.10 -32.38
CA GLU A 16 -0.98 -0.28 -32.46
C GLU A 16 -1.72 0.46 -31.32
N PHE A 17 -1.06 0.63 -30.18
CA PHE A 17 -1.60 1.31 -29.00
C PHE A 17 -1.73 2.82 -29.22
N ALA A 18 -0.74 3.45 -29.87
CA ALA A 18 -0.75 4.88 -30.17
C ALA A 18 -1.90 5.30 -31.11
N ARG A 19 -2.37 4.40 -31.97
CA ARG A 19 -3.34 4.73 -33.03
C ARG A 19 -4.81 4.57 -32.64
N SER A 20 -5.11 4.04 -31.44
CA SER A 20 -6.47 3.55 -31.14
C SER A 20 -7.07 3.98 -29.79
N ALA A 21 -6.57 5.06 -29.18
CA ALA A 21 -7.14 5.62 -27.96
C ALA A 21 -8.54 6.21 -28.19
N PRO A 22 -9.62 5.68 -27.58
CA PRO A 22 -10.96 6.24 -27.72
C PRO A 22 -11.13 7.47 -26.82
N ALA A 23 -11.93 8.44 -27.28
CA ALA A 23 -12.33 9.60 -26.48
C ALA A 23 -13.16 9.17 -25.26
N ILE A 24 -12.53 9.15 -24.08
CA ILE A 24 -13.18 8.81 -22.81
C ILE A 24 -14.16 9.94 -22.45
N ARG A 25 -15.45 9.60 -22.30
CA ARG A 25 -16.48 10.53 -21.80
C ARG A 25 -16.05 11.08 -20.43
N ARG A 26 -16.11 12.41 -20.27
CA ARG A 26 -15.77 13.13 -19.04
C ARG A 26 -16.56 12.57 -17.86
N ALA A 27 -15.91 11.73 -17.05
CA ALA A 27 -16.37 11.44 -15.70
C ALA A 27 -16.14 12.70 -14.85
N VAL A 28 -17.10 13.01 -13.97
CA VAL A 28 -16.96 14.07 -12.97
C VAL A 28 -15.67 13.81 -12.17
N PRO A 29 -14.73 14.77 -12.08
CA PRO A 29 -13.50 14.56 -11.35
C PRO A 29 -13.82 14.36 -9.87
N TYR A 30 -13.62 13.14 -9.38
CA TYR A 30 -13.52 12.87 -7.96
C TYR A 30 -12.31 13.62 -7.44
N ARG A 31 -12.51 14.59 -6.54
CA ARG A 31 -11.43 15.16 -5.74
C ARG A 31 -11.17 14.17 -4.60
N PRO A 32 -10.10 13.36 -4.64
CA PRO A 32 -9.63 12.75 -3.41
C PRO A 32 -9.47 13.87 -2.39
N ARG A 33 -9.95 13.65 -1.16
CA ARG A 33 -9.67 14.57 -0.04
C ARG A 33 -8.16 14.51 0.14
N ARG A 34 -7.45 15.43 -0.51
CA ARG A 34 -6.02 15.62 -0.35
C ARG A 34 -5.87 16.03 1.12
N ILE A 35 -5.34 15.13 1.94
CA ILE A 35 -4.85 15.51 3.27
C ILE A 35 -3.79 16.57 2.97
N ARG A 36 -4.10 17.83 3.26
CA ARG A 36 -3.21 18.93 2.92
C ARG A 36 -1.96 18.81 3.80
N ARG A 37 -0.79 19.09 3.24
CA ARG A 37 0.49 19.08 3.99
C ARG A 37 0.45 20.11 5.13
N ASP A 38 -0.36 21.14 4.92
CA ASP A 38 -0.66 22.31 5.74
C ASP A 38 -1.74 22.07 6.82
N GLU A 39 -2.41 20.90 6.86
CA GLU A 39 -3.31 20.51 7.97
C GLU A 39 -2.55 19.89 9.15
N PHE A 40 -1.21 19.79 9.09
CA PHE A 40 -0.38 19.17 10.13
C PHE A 40 0.34 20.15 11.06
N ASP A 41 0.43 21.45 10.73
CA ASP A 41 1.21 22.45 11.48
C ASP A 41 0.35 23.47 12.28
N PHE A 42 -0.96 23.24 12.44
CA PHE A 42 -1.88 24.24 13.02
C PHE A 42 -2.50 23.89 14.38
N MET A 43 -1.87 23.02 15.19
CA MET A 43 -2.39 22.65 16.52
C MET A 43 -1.30 22.56 17.60
N GLU A 44 -0.40 23.55 17.70
CA GLU A 44 0.59 23.57 18.79
C GLU A 44 0.27 24.57 19.93
N ASP A 45 -0.68 25.50 19.77
CA ASP A 45 -0.84 26.65 20.70
C ASP A 45 -2.13 26.69 21.56
N GLU A 46 -2.93 25.62 21.66
CA GLU A 46 -4.09 25.57 22.58
C GLU A 46 -4.18 24.24 23.33
N PHE A 47 -3.22 24.00 24.22
CA PHE A 47 -2.97 22.71 24.89
C PHE A 47 -3.39 22.72 26.39
N GLU A 48 -4.63 23.09 26.71
CA GLU A 48 -5.19 22.91 28.08
C GLU A 48 -6.61 22.28 28.14
N LEU A 49 -7.16 21.76 27.02
CA LEU A 49 -8.48 21.08 26.97
C LEU A 49 -8.41 19.61 26.48
N LEU A 50 -7.31 18.92 26.74
CA LEU A 50 -6.95 17.67 26.03
C LEU A 50 -7.40 16.34 26.64
N ASP A 51 -8.16 16.35 27.73
CA ASP A 51 -8.74 15.10 28.24
C ASP A 51 -10.02 14.68 27.48
N GLU A 52 -10.64 15.58 26.70
CA GLU A 52 -11.85 15.26 25.92
C GLU A 52 -11.56 14.92 24.45
N PHE A 53 -10.36 15.22 23.94
CA PHE A 53 -9.99 14.98 22.54
C PHE A 53 -9.51 13.54 22.25
N ASP A 54 -9.18 12.75 23.27
CA ASP A 54 -8.87 11.31 23.13
C ASP A 54 -10.13 10.45 22.85
N LEU A 55 -11.33 11.07 22.90
CA LEU A 55 -12.61 10.44 22.54
C LEU A 55 -13.05 10.68 21.09
N MET A 56 -12.41 11.60 20.36
CA MET A 56 -12.73 11.86 18.94
C MET A 56 -11.82 11.12 17.95
N ASP A 57 -10.77 10.42 18.43
CA ASP A 57 -9.93 9.49 17.63
C ASP A 57 -10.69 8.19 17.24
N GLU A 58 -11.99 8.11 17.59
CA GLU A 58 -12.97 7.10 17.17
C GLU A 58 -13.76 7.48 15.91
N PHE A 59 -13.44 8.57 15.21
CA PHE A 59 -13.92 8.72 13.83
C PHE A 59 -13.29 7.58 13.01
N GLU A 60 -14.12 6.55 12.77
CA GLU A 60 -13.90 5.16 12.36
C GLU A 60 -13.20 4.96 11.00
N PHE A 61 -12.41 5.92 10.54
CA PHE A 61 -11.81 5.91 9.23
C PHE A 61 -10.70 4.86 9.15
N GLY A 62 -10.89 3.87 8.27
CA GLY A 62 -9.96 2.76 8.16
C GLY A 62 -9.85 1.93 9.43
N SER A 63 -10.88 1.90 10.27
CA SER A 63 -10.89 1.03 11.46
C SER A 63 -10.99 -0.45 11.03
N PRO A 64 -10.34 -1.39 11.73
CA PRO A 64 -10.51 -2.82 11.45
C PRO A 64 -11.95 -3.34 11.53
N GLY A 65 -12.85 -2.62 12.23
CA GLY A 65 -14.28 -2.97 12.31
C GLY A 65 -15.08 -2.62 11.04
N GLN A 66 -14.59 -1.67 10.24
CA GLN A 66 -15.30 -1.25 9.03
C GLN A 66 -15.21 -2.33 7.95
N ARG A 67 -16.38 -2.81 7.49
CA ARG A 67 -16.46 -3.80 6.41
C ARG A 67 -15.85 -3.25 5.10
N PRO A 68 -14.85 -3.92 4.51
CA PRO A 68 -14.24 -3.46 3.27
C PRO A 68 -15.18 -3.64 2.08
N ARG A 69 -15.11 -2.70 1.13
CA ARG A 69 -15.78 -2.82 -0.16
C ARG A 69 -14.87 -3.63 -1.10
N PRO A 70 -15.40 -4.62 -1.83
CA PRO A 70 -14.59 -5.41 -2.75
C PRO A 70 -14.09 -4.55 -3.91
N VAL A 71 -12.96 -4.96 -4.50
CA VAL A 71 -12.46 -4.38 -5.75
C VAL A 71 -13.52 -4.55 -6.84
N ARG A 72 -13.83 -3.46 -7.54
CA ARG A 72 -14.88 -3.44 -8.57
C ARG A 72 -14.27 -3.77 -9.92
N ALA A 73 -14.89 -4.69 -10.66
CA ALA A 73 -14.42 -5.10 -11.98
C ALA A 73 -14.26 -3.92 -12.95
N ASN A 74 -15.15 -2.91 -12.89
CA ASN A 74 -15.08 -1.72 -13.76
C ASN A 74 -13.95 -0.73 -13.39
N PHE A 75 -13.20 -0.98 -12.31
CA PHE A 75 -11.98 -0.25 -11.95
C PHE A 75 -10.71 -1.05 -12.20
N VAL A 76 -10.83 -2.26 -12.76
CA VAL A 76 -9.70 -3.08 -13.19
C VAL A 76 -9.61 -3.00 -14.71
N SER A 77 -8.52 -2.43 -15.21
CA SER A 77 -8.21 -2.37 -16.63
C SER A 77 -7.12 -3.37 -16.94
N CYS A 78 -7.50 -4.50 -17.51
CA CYS A 78 -6.55 -5.35 -18.21
C CYS A 78 -6.57 -4.88 -19.66
N ASN A 79 -5.52 -4.18 -20.11
CA ASN A 79 -5.35 -3.75 -21.50
C ASN A 79 -5.88 -4.82 -22.47
N ARG A 80 -6.56 -4.41 -23.55
CA ARG A 80 -7.39 -5.26 -24.46
C ARG A 80 -7.12 -6.75 -24.28
N PRO A 81 -8.01 -7.52 -23.63
CA PRO A 81 -7.73 -8.90 -23.23
C PRO A 81 -7.46 -9.78 -24.45
N ASN A 82 -6.18 -9.91 -24.81
CA ASN A 82 -5.69 -10.80 -25.85
C ASN A 82 -5.07 -12.05 -25.22
N ALA A 83 -4.70 -13.03 -26.05
CA ALA A 83 -4.14 -14.29 -25.57
C ALA A 83 -2.84 -14.08 -24.79
N ALA A 84 -1.98 -13.13 -25.19
CA ALA A 84 -0.70 -12.85 -24.54
C ALA A 84 -0.89 -12.30 -23.12
N ILE A 85 -1.83 -11.38 -22.92
CA ILE A 85 -2.15 -10.82 -21.59
C ILE A 85 -2.76 -11.90 -20.70
N ARG A 86 -3.71 -12.68 -21.21
CA ARG A 86 -4.31 -13.80 -20.46
C ARG A 86 -3.29 -14.87 -20.06
N ALA A 87 -2.26 -15.09 -20.88
CA ALA A 87 -1.18 -16.02 -20.54
C ALA A 87 -0.37 -15.57 -19.33
N ILE A 88 -0.34 -14.26 -19.03
CA ILE A 88 0.35 -13.69 -17.86
C ILE A 88 -0.62 -13.59 -16.69
N THR A 89 -1.77 -12.93 -16.88
CA THR A 89 -2.68 -12.57 -15.79
C THR A 89 -3.63 -13.70 -15.39
N GLY A 90 -3.70 -14.77 -16.18
CA GLY A 90 -4.69 -15.83 -16.04
C GLY A 90 -6.08 -15.42 -16.54
N PRO A 91 -7.07 -16.32 -16.41
CA PRO A 91 -8.44 -16.12 -16.91
C PRO A 91 -9.28 -15.18 -16.04
N ASP A 92 -8.92 -15.01 -14.75
CA ASP A 92 -9.66 -14.17 -13.80
C ASP A 92 -8.74 -13.21 -13.01
N PRO A 93 -8.22 -12.15 -13.68
CA PRO A 93 -7.38 -11.16 -13.01
C PRO A 93 -8.12 -10.38 -11.92
N VAL A 94 -9.43 -10.17 -12.07
CA VAL A 94 -10.24 -9.44 -11.08
C VAL A 94 -10.33 -10.24 -9.79
N GLY A 95 -10.61 -11.54 -9.86
CA GLY A 95 -10.67 -12.43 -8.70
C GLY A 95 -9.33 -12.52 -7.96
N VAL A 96 -8.20 -12.57 -8.69
CA VAL A 96 -6.86 -12.53 -8.08
C VAL A 96 -6.62 -11.23 -7.33
N ILE A 97 -6.92 -10.07 -7.93
CA ILE A 97 -6.76 -8.76 -7.27
C ILE A 97 -7.70 -8.65 -6.06
N GLN A 98 -8.94 -9.14 -6.15
CA GLN A 98 -9.87 -9.17 -5.03
C GLN A 98 -9.35 -10.02 -3.86
N ALA A 99 -8.79 -11.19 -4.15
CA ALA A 99 -8.21 -12.07 -3.13
C ALA A 99 -6.98 -11.42 -2.47
N ALA A 100 -6.07 -10.84 -3.26
CA ALA A 100 -4.91 -10.11 -2.76
C ALA A 100 -5.32 -8.90 -1.90
N ASN A 101 -6.29 -8.10 -2.36
CA ASN A 101 -6.80 -6.94 -1.62
C ASN A 101 -7.45 -7.34 -0.29
N THR A 102 -8.26 -8.40 -0.30
CA THR A 102 -8.89 -8.94 0.91
C THR A 102 -7.85 -9.42 1.92
N ARG A 103 -6.82 -10.13 1.44
CA ARG A 103 -5.72 -10.59 2.29
C ARG A 103 -4.89 -9.42 2.83
N ALA A 104 -4.60 -8.41 2.02
CA ALA A 104 -3.88 -7.20 2.42
C ALA A 104 -4.61 -6.47 3.57
N ILE A 105 -5.93 -6.32 3.45
CA ILE A 105 -6.77 -5.72 4.49
C ILE A 105 -6.74 -6.57 5.77
N ALA A 106 -6.85 -7.90 5.66
CA ALA A 106 -6.76 -8.77 6.84
C ALA A 106 -5.40 -8.68 7.55
N LEU A 107 -4.30 -8.54 6.80
CA LEU A 107 -2.97 -8.32 7.36
C LEU A 107 -2.88 -6.96 8.08
N LEU A 108 -3.38 -5.90 7.46
CA LEU A 108 -3.46 -4.57 8.07
C LEU A 108 -4.31 -4.58 9.35
N ASP A 109 -5.48 -5.23 9.31
CA ASP A 109 -6.39 -5.32 10.46
C ASP A 109 -5.72 -6.00 11.65
N GLY A 110 -5.03 -7.12 11.42
CA GLY A 110 -4.27 -7.79 12.48
C GLY A 110 -3.18 -6.89 13.06
N ALA A 111 -2.37 -6.24 12.22
CA ALA A 111 -1.29 -5.37 12.67
C ALA A 111 -1.80 -4.13 13.42
N ILE A 112 -2.87 -3.50 12.93
CA ILE A 112 -3.51 -2.33 13.58
C ILE A 112 -4.08 -2.74 14.93
N ASN A 113 -4.80 -3.87 15.01
CA ASN A 113 -5.40 -4.34 16.25
C ASN A 113 -4.34 -4.67 17.31
N GLU A 114 -3.29 -5.41 16.95
CA GLU A 114 -2.19 -5.75 17.85
C GLU A 114 -1.48 -4.49 18.37
N LEU A 115 -1.09 -3.58 17.46
CA LEU A 115 -0.37 -2.36 17.83
C LEU A 115 -1.23 -1.42 18.68
N THR A 116 -2.53 -1.32 18.37
CA THR A 116 -3.51 -0.55 19.16
C THR A 116 -3.70 -1.15 20.56
N ALA A 117 -3.81 -2.48 20.66
CA ALA A 117 -3.96 -3.17 21.93
C ALA A 117 -2.73 -3.00 22.84
N GLU A 118 -1.51 -3.08 22.27
CA GLU A 118 -0.27 -2.79 23.00
C GLU A 118 -0.21 -1.33 23.46
N ARG A 119 -0.55 -0.37 22.59
CA ARG A 119 -0.61 1.05 22.96
C ARG A 119 -1.61 1.29 24.08
N ASN A 120 -2.83 0.77 23.98
CA ASN A 120 -3.86 0.94 24.99
C ASN A 120 -3.43 0.35 26.35
N ARG A 121 -2.72 -0.78 26.35
CA ARG A 121 -2.15 -1.34 27.58
C ARG A 121 -1.16 -0.39 28.23
N VAL A 122 -0.22 0.19 27.47
CA VAL A 122 0.81 1.08 28.02
C VAL A 122 0.24 2.45 28.42
N VAL A 123 -0.63 3.02 27.58
CA VAL A 123 -1.16 4.40 27.73
C VAL A 123 -2.35 4.44 28.69
N ARG A 124 -3.38 3.61 28.48
CA ARG A 124 -4.62 3.66 29.27
C ARG A 124 -4.55 2.81 30.54
N ALA A 125 -4.02 1.58 30.43
CA ALA A 125 -3.90 0.68 31.59
C ALA A 125 -2.62 0.87 32.40
N GLY A 126 -1.76 1.84 32.02
CA GLY A 126 -0.53 2.15 32.74
C GLY A 126 0.54 1.05 32.72
N ALA A 127 0.40 0.02 31.88
CA ALA A 127 1.32 -1.11 31.83
C ALA A 127 2.75 -0.65 31.49
N ALA A 128 3.74 -1.32 32.07
CA ALA A 128 5.14 -1.03 31.76
C ALA A 128 5.44 -1.36 30.28
N PRO A 129 6.19 -0.52 29.54
CA PRO A 129 6.58 -0.83 28.15
C PRO A 129 7.28 -2.19 27.97
N ALA A 130 7.97 -2.67 29.01
CA ALA A 130 8.57 -4.01 29.04
C ALA A 130 7.55 -5.17 28.97
N SER A 131 6.26 -4.91 29.17
CA SER A 131 5.19 -5.92 29.02
C SER A 131 4.71 -6.08 27.57
N VAL A 132 5.11 -5.19 26.66
CA VAL A 132 4.75 -5.27 25.24
C VAL A 132 5.29 -6.57 24.65
N ARG A 133 4.46 -7.25 23.83
CA ARG A 133 4.83 -8.53 23.21
C ARG A 133 6.17 -8.43 22.48
N VAL A 134 7.02 -9.44 22.68
CA VAL A 134 8.38 -9.52 22.12
C VAL A 134 8.38 -9.31 20.60
N GLY A 135 7.40 -9.90 19.88
CA GLY A 135 7.26 -9.74 18.43
C GLY A 135 7.08 -8.28 18.00
N ILE A 136 6.17 -7.55 18.66
CA ILE A 136 5.92 -6.12 18.39
C ILE A 136 7.16 -5.29 18.72
N ARG A 137 7.81 -5.54 19.86
CA ARG A 137 9.05 -4.83 20.23
C ARG A 137 10.14 -5.03 19.18
N GLY A 138 10.36 -6.28 18.76
CA GLY A 138 11.34 -6.61 17.74
C GLY A 138 11.01 -5.98 16.40
N ALA A 139 9.75 -5.95 16.00
CA ALA A 139 9.31 -5.32 14.75
C ALA A 139 9.51 -3.79 14.77
N LEU A 140 9.13 -3.11 15.86
CA LEU A 140 9.36 -1.66 16.03
C LEU A 140 10.85 -1.30 15.98
N GLU A 141 11.69 -2.08 16.66
CA GLU A 141 13.14 -1.85 16.68
C GLU A 141 13.77 -2.08 15.30
N ARG A 142 13.45 -3.21 14.64
CA ARG A 142 14.03 -3.55 13.33
C ARG A 142 13.57 -2.63 12.21
N ARG A 143 12.27 -2.31 12.16
CA ARG A 143 11.66 -1.60 11.02
C ARG A 143 11.64 -0.09 11.18
N PHE A 144 11.59 0.40 12.42
CA PHE A 144 11.44 1.84 12.69
C PHE A 144 12.53 2.44 13.59
N ARG A 145 13.48 1.63 14.08
CA ARG A 145 14.50 2.08 15.07
C ARG A 145 13.84 2.73 16.28
N MET A 146 12.71 2.17 16.70
CA MET A 146 11.91 2.63 17.82
C MET A 146 12.10 1.70 19.00
N ASN A 147 12.76 2.21 20.04
CA ASN A 147 12.92 1.47 21.28
C ASN A 147 11.56 1.31 21.97
N ALA A 148 10.97 0.13 21.86
CA ALA A 148 9.67 -0.19 22.47
C ALA A 148 9.65 -0.13 24.00
N LEU A 149 10.81 -0.04 24.66
CA LEU A 149 10.92 0.19 26.10
C LEU A 149 10.81 1.68 26.48
N ASP A 150 10.96 2.59 25.53
CA ASP A 150 10.78 4.03 25.74
C ASP A 150 9.29 4.35 25.80
N ARG A 151 8.78 4.73 26.98
CA ARG A 151 7.36 5.07 27.14
C ARG A 151 6.91 6.21 26.21
N ARG A 152 7.81 7.11 25.82
CA ARG A 152 7.49 8.29 25.00
C ARG A 152 7.00 7.92 23.59
N ILE A 153 7.44 6.78 23.02
CA ILE A 153 6.94 6.38 21.69
C ILE A 153 5.48 5.93 21.75
N TRP A 154 5.00 5.48 22.91
CA TRP A 154 3.64 4.99 23.10
C TRP A 154 2.65 6.12 23.38
N THR A 155 3.07 7.06 24.23
CA THR A 155 2.26 8.22 24.65
C THR A 155 2.36 9.40 23.69
N GLY A 156 3.43 9.48 22.89
CA GLY A 156 3.67 10.59 21.98
C GLY A 156 2.71 10.63 20.78
N THR A 157 2.58 11.82 20.21
CA THR A 157 1.75 12.11 19.02
C THR A 157 2.58 12.49 17.79
N GLY A 158 3.89 12.71 17.96
CA GLY A 158 4.80 13.12 16.88
C GLY A 158 5.20 11.99 15.92
N ALA A 159 5.97 12.33 14.88
CA ALA A 159 6.30 11.45 13.75
C ALA A 159 6.97 10.11 14.12
N ARG A 160 7.59 10.00 15.31
CA ARG A 160 8.25 8.80 15.85
C ARG A 160 7.44 8.13 16.96
N SER A 161 6.11 8.18 16.86
CA SER A 161 5.21 7.53 17.82
C SER A 161 4.43 6.38 17.22
N VAL A 162 4.02 5.46 18.08
CA VAL A 162 3.16 4.32 17.74
C VAL A 162 1.81 4.79 17.20
N LEU A 163 1.29 5.92 17.70
CA LEU A 163 0.06 6.53 17.20
C LEU A 163 0.17 6.87 15.70
N ILE A 164 1.28 7.47 15.27
CA ILE A 164 1.48 7.81 13.85
C ILE A 164 1.62 6.55 12.99
N LEU A 165 2.25 5.49 13.49
CA LEU A 165 2.27 4.21 12.77
C LEU A 165 0.86 3.64 12.58
N ILE A 166 0.04 3.63 13.63
CA ILE A 166 -1.37 3.20 13.57
C ILE A 166 -2.14 4.02 12.54
N ARG A 167 -1.99 5.36 12.56
CA ARG A 167 -2.68 6.27 11.62
C ARG A 167 -2.32 5.99 10.17
N ARG A 168 -1.05 5.72 9.88
CA ARG A 168 -0.57 5.41 8.52
C ARG A 168 -1.07 4.05 8.03
N LEU A 169 -1.04 3.03 8.88
CA LEU A 169 -1.60 1.71 8.57
C LEU A 169 -3.10 1.78 8.32
N ARG A 170 -3.86 2.51 9.14
CA ARG A 170 -5.30 2.78 8.92
C ARG A 170 -5.55 3.49 7.59
N GLY A 171 -4.68 4.43 7.22
CA GLY A 171 -4.72 5.13 5.94
C GLY A 171 -4.60 4.18 4.74
N ALA A 172 -3.57 3.34 4.72
CA ALA A 172 -3.40 2.32 3.69
C ALA A 172 -4.58 1.33 3.66
N ARG A 173 -5.05 0.91 4.84
CA ARG A 173 -6.22 0.03 4.97
C ARG A 173 -7.47 0.64 4.38
N GLN A 174 -7.74 1.91 4.67
CA GLN A 174 -8.87 2.63 4.10
C GLN A 174 -8.78 2.69 2.57
N ILE A 175 -7.62 3.02 2.04
CA ILE A 175 -7.37 3.12 0.60
C ILE A 175 -7.75 1.81 -0.12
N LEU A 176 -7.37 0.66 0.44
CA LEU A 176 -7.73 -0.67 -0.08
C LEU A 176 -9.20 -1.04 0.18
N ALA A 177 -9.75 -0.63 1.32
CA ALA A 177 -11.13 -0.93 1.74
C ALA A 177 -12.19 -0.05 1.06
N ASP A 178 -11.78 1.05 0.42
CA ASP A 178 -12.71 2.00 -0.17
C ASP A 178 -13.39 1.45 -1.42
N GLY A 179 -12.81 0.46 -2.10
CA GLY A 179 -13.39 -0.13 -3.33
C GLY A 179 -13.42 0.83 -4.54
N TRP A 180 -12.74 1.98 -4.43
CA TRP A 180 -12.53 2.95 -5.51
C TRP A 180 -11.14 2.92 -6.13
N MET A 181 -10.25 2.07 -5.58
CA MET A 181 -8.92 1.85 -6.14
C MET A 181 -9.02 1.34 -7.57
N ARG A 182 -8.21 1.93 -8.45
CA ARG A 182 -8.07 1.51 -9.84
C ARG A 182 -6.85 0.64 -10.01
N TYR A 183 -6.95 -0.35 -10.90
CA TYR A 183 -5.85 -1.25 -11.21
C TYR A 183 -5.62 -1.27 -12.72
N ILE A 184 -4.36 -1.19 -13.15
CA ILE A 184 -3.95 -1.68 -14.47
C ILE A 184 -3.37 -3.07 -14.25
N CYS A 185 -3.91 -4.09 -14.92
CA CYS A 185 -3.48 -5.47 -14.70
C CYS A 185 -2.06 -5.71 -15.19
N LEU A 186 -1.65 -5.08 -16.28
CA LEU A 186 -0.30 -5.24 -16.80
C LEU A 186 0.20 -3.89 -17.30
N GLY A 187 1.10 -3.28 -16.52
CA GLY A 187 1.73 -2.03 -16.86
C GLY A 187 2.75 -2.17 -17.98
N LEU A 188 3.01 -1.05 -18.64
CA LEU A 188 4.07 -0.90 -19.63
C LEU A 188 5.42 -0.58 -18.93
N PRO A 189 6.56 -0.80 -19.60
CA PRO A 189 7.88 -0.44 -19.07
C PRO A 189 7.96 1.02 -18.61
N THR A 190 7.33 1.92 -19.35
CA THR A 190 7.14 3.32 -18.94
C THR A 190 5.67 3.55 -18.61
N ILE A 191 5.42 4.06 -17.41
CA ILE A 191 4.09 4.49 -16.99
C ILE A 191 3.98 5.98 -17.33
N ASP A 192 3.15 6.36 -18.30
CA ASP A 192 2.79 7.77 -18.55
C ASP A 192 1.32 7.85 -18.93
N PHE A 193 0.47 8.24 -17.98
CA PHE A 193 -0.95 8.47 -18.23
C PHE A 193 -1.46 9.63 -17.39
N THR A 194 -2.60 10.20 -17.81
CA THR A 194 -3.28 11.25 -17.06
C THR A 194 -4.68 10.80 -16.68
N LEU A 195 -5.01 10.87 -15.39
CA LEU A 195 -6.34 10.57 -14.87
C LEU A 195 -6.88 11.76 -14.08
N GLY A 196 -8.02 12.30 -14.49
CA GLY A 196 -8.66 13.40 -13.75
C GLY A 196 -7.81 14.67 -13.64
N GLY A 197 -6.89 14.90 -14.59
CA GLY A 197 -5.94 16.02 -14.57
C GLY A 197 -4.66 15.76 -13.75
N ILE A 198 -4.49 14.55 -13.22
CA ILE A 198 -3.31 14.13 -12.49
C ILE A 198 -2.46 13.28 -13.43
N ARG A 199 -1.23 13.74 -13.69
CA ARG A 199 -0.26 13.00 -14.50
C ARG A 199 0.48 12.00 -13.63
N CYS A 200 0.41 10.74 -14.00
CA CYS A 200 1.17 9.64 -13.45
C CYS A 200 2.30 9.33 -14.41
N ARG A 201 3.52 9.67 -14.05
CA ARG A 201 4.71 9.40 -14.86
C ARG A 201 5.76 8.70 -14.02
N SER A 202 6.23 7.54 -14.48
CA SER A 202 7.45 6.93 -13.96
C SER A 202 8.64 7.45 -14.75
N ASP A 203 9.81 7.47 -14.13
CA ASP A 203 11.05 7.55 -14.89
C ASP A 203 11.20 6.28 -15.76
N PRO A 204 12.01 6.32 -16.84
CA PRO A 204 12.13 5.19 -17.76
C PRO A 204 12.54 3.86 -17.11
N ASN A 205 13.15 3.93 -15.92
CA ASN A 205 13.61 2.77 -15.16
C ASN A 205 12.72 2.44 -13.94
N ASP A 206 11.61 3.16 -13.75
CA ASP A 206 10.79 3.07 -12.54
C ASP A 206 9.35 2.60 -12.84
N GLY A 207 9.07 2.21 -14.08
CA GLY A 207 7.80 1.58 -14.46
C GLY A 207 7.87 0.05 -14.33
N CYS A 208 7.15 -0.67 -15.18
CA CYS A 208 7.19 -2.14 -15.18
C CYS A 208 8.41 -2.69 -15.92
N VAL A 209 9.61 -2.40 -15.40
CA VAL A 209 10.90 -2.91 -15.90
C VAL A 209 11.52 -3.91 -14.93
N GLY A 210 12.31 -4.85 -15.45
CA GLY A 210 13.05 -5.81 -14.62
C GLY A 210 12.16 -6.62 -13.68
N ASP A 211 12.46 -6.55 -12.38
CA ASP A 211 11.74 -7.26 -11.32
C ASP A 211 10.72 -6.38 -10.57
N THR A 212 10.38 -5.18 -11.09
CA THR A 212 9.32 -4.35 -10.52
C THR A 212 8.02 -5.15 -10.45
N VAL A 213 7.43 -5.24 -9.26
CA VAL A 213 6.22 -6.05 -9.01
C VAL A 213 4.97 -5.23 -9.30
N ALA A 214 4.94 -3.99 -8.82
CA ALA A 214 3.87 -3.03 -9.04
C ALA A 214 4.43 -1.61 -8.93
N ALA A 215 3.58 -0.63 -9.25
CA ALA A 215 3.84 0.78 -9.03
C ALA A 215 2.55 1.51 -8.69
N ALA A 216 2.61 2.49 -7.80
CA ALA A 216 1.49 3.33 -7.42
C ALA A 216 1.50 4.67 -8.17
N CYS A 217 0.30 5.24 -8.36
CA CYS A 217 0.13 6.66 -8.64
C CYS A 217 -0.75 7.30 -7.56
N GLY A 218 -0.10 7.96 -6.60
CA GLY A 218 -0.77 8.50 -5.40
C GLY A 218 -1.90 9.48 -5.70
N GLY A 219 -1.71 10.42 -6.63
CA GLY A 219 -2.75 11.38 -6.97
C GLY A 219 -3.98 10.75 -7.65
N ALA A 220 -3.79 9.65 -8.38
CA ALA A 220 -4.85 9.00 -9.15
C ALA A 220 -5.55 7.84 -8.40
N SER A 221 -5.08 7.49 -7.20
CA SER A 221 -5.53 6.30 -6.45
C SER A 221 -5.53 5.04 -7.31
N GLN A 222 -4.41 4.82 -7.99
CA GLN A 222 -4.27 3.77 -9.00
C GLN A 222 -2.99 2.96 -8.76
N ILE A 223 -3.11 1.65 -8.88
CA ILE A 223 -2.00 0.69 -8.85
C ILE A 223 -1.81 0.12 -10.25
N VAL A 224 -0.56 0.07 -10.71
CA VAL A 224 -0.15 -0.57 -11.96
C VAL A 224 0.58 -1.86 -11.59
N LEU A 225 0.03 -3.00 -11.98
CA LEU A 225 0.61 -4.31 -11.69
C LEU A 225 1.54 -4.71 -12.83
N CYS A 226 2.70 -5.26 -12.49
CA CYS A 226 3.70 -5.69 -13.46
C CYS A 226 3.73 -7.22 -13.57
N ARG A 227 4.46 -7.76 -14.55
CA ARG A 227 4.54 -9.20 -14.80
C ARG A 227 4.90 -10.02 -13.54
N PRO A 228 5.84 -9.60 -12.66
CA PRO A 228 6.16 -10.33 -11.43
C PRO A 228 5.00 -10.49 -10.44
N PHE A 229 4.05 -9.54 -10.37
CA PHE A 229 2.85 -9.69 -9.50
C PHE A 229 2.03 -10.94 -9.85
N TRP A 230 2.02 -11.30 -11.14
CA TRP A 230 1.29 -12.44 -11.67
C TRP A 230 2.11 -13.73 -11.66
N ARG A 231 3.42 -13.66 -11.32
CA ARG A 231 4.24 -14.87 -11.17
C ARG A 231 3.64 -15.70 -10.04
N GLY A 232 3.36 -16.97 -10.34
CA GLY A 232 2.76 -17.85 -9.35
C GLY A 232 1.22 -17.76 -9.28
N LEU A 233 0.54 -17.93 -10.41
CA LEU A 233 -0.87 -18.39 -10.41
C LEU A 233 -1.07 -19.75 -9.71
N SER A 234 -0.01 -20.36 -9.13
CA SER A 234 -0.20 -21.42 -8.16
C SER A 234 -0.91 -20.84 -6.93
N ASN A 235 -1.99 -21.50 -6.50
CA ASN A 235 -2.77 -21.17 -5.31
C ASN A 235 -1.99 -21.36 -3.98
N SER A 236 -0.66 -21.28 -4.01
CA SER A 236 0.16 -21.36 -2.81
C SER A 236 -0.15 -20.16 -1.90
N VAL A 237 -0.16 -20.42 -0.58
CA VAL A 237 -0.37 -19.36 0.42
C VAL A 237 0.71 -18.27 0.28
N GLN A 238 1.94 -18.66 -0.06
CA GLN A 238 3.07 -17.75 -0.26
C GLN A 238 2.82 -16.72 -1.37
N ASN A 239 2.23 -17.13 -2.51
CA ASN A 239 1.88 -16.17 -3.57
C ASN A 239 0.78 -15.19 -3.14
N ARG A 240 -0.20 -15.65 -2.37
CA ARG A 240 -1.27 -14.78 -1.89
C ARG A 240 -0.75 -13.74 -0.91
N ASP A 241 0.16 -14.13 -0.03
CA ASP A 241 0.81 -13.20 0.91
C ASP A 241 1.71 -12.21 0.17
N PHE A 242 2.45 -12.65 -0.85
CA PHE A 242 3.26 -11.76 -1.70
C PHE A 242 2.42 -10.73 -2.47
N GLN A 243 1.33 -11.16 -3.11
CA GLN A 243 0.43 -10.25 -3.82
C GLN A 243 -0.25 -9.28 -2.85
N ALA A 244 -0.67 -9.78 -1.69
CA ALA A 244 -1.28 -8.95 -0.65
C ALA A 244 -0.30 -7.90 -0.10
N SER A 245 0.93 -8.29 0.22
CA SER A 245 1.94 -7.38 0.75
C SER A 245 2.33 -6.33 -0.29
N THR A 246 2.40 -6.71 -1.58
CA THR A 246 2.58 -5.77 -2.69
C THR A 246 1.46 -4.73 -2.73
N LEU A 247 0.18 -5.13 -2.71
CA LEU A 247 -0.93 -4.16 -2.74
C LEU A 247 -0.93 -3.24 -1.50
N LEU A 248 -0.55 -3.77 -0.35
CA LEU A 248 -0.38 -3.01 0.89
C LEU A 248 0.74 -1.97 0.75
N HIS A 249 1.90 -2.36 0.20
CA HIS A 249 3.04 -1.49 -0.09
C HIS A 249 2.61 -0.33 -0.99
N GLU A 250 1.97 -0.62 -2.13
CA GLU A 250 1.52 0.43 -3.05
C GLU A 250 0.47 1.37 -2.42
N ALA A 251 -0.41 0.84 -1.57
CA ALA A 251 -1.39 1.67 -0.85
C ALA A 251 -0.72 2.67 0.11
N LEU A 252 0.44 2.34 0.66
CA LEU A 252 1.23 3.27 1.49
C LEU A 252 1.84 4.39 0.66
N HIS A 253 2.37 4.11 -0.53
CA HIS A 253 2.80 5.17 -1.45
C HIS A 253 1.66 6.12 -1.80
N ILE A 254 0.46 5.58 -2.03
CA ILE A 254 -0.73 6.41 -2.26
C ILE A 254 -1.06 7.26 -1.04
N TYR A 255 -1.00 6.68 0.16
CA TYR A 255 -1.23 7.39 1.42
C TYR A 255 -0.22 8.53 1.63
N PHE A 256 1.07 8.26 1.42
CA PHE A 256 2.13 9.24 1.58
C PHE A 256 2.07 10.35 0.53
N GLY A 257 1.45 10.07 -0.62
CA GLY A 257 1.36 11.01 -1.73
C GLY A 257 2.66 11.16 -2.52
N PHE A 258 3.63 10.26 -2.30
CA PHE A 258 4.86 10.13 -3.06
C PHE A 258 5.32 8.67 -3.12
N ILE A 259 6.06 8.33 -4.18
CA ILE A 259 6.42 6.95 -4.54
C ILE A 259 7.83 6.59 -4.08
N GLN A 260 8.61 7.57 -3.59
CA GLN A 260 9.98 7.32 -3.16
C GLN A 260 10.01 6.63 -1.78
N ASP A 261 10.80 5.56 -1.65
CA ASP A 261 11.03 4.86 -0.38
C ASP A 261 12.08 5.54 0.50
N THR A 262 11.92 6.86 0.70
CA THR A 262 12.89 7.66 1.44
C THR A 262 12.56 7.76 2.92
N GLY A 263 13.54 7.45 3.77
CA GLY A 263 13.45 7.61 5.22
C GLY A 263 12.55 6.59 5.89
N ILE A 264 12.91 6.16 7.09
CA ILE A 264 12.30 5.00 7.77
C ILE A 264 10.80 5.17 8.04
N PHE A 265 10.35 6.39 8.32
CA PHE A 265 8.95 6.68 8.66
C PHE A 265 8.05 6.94 7.46
N ALA A 266 8.62 7.02 6.26
CA ALA A 266 7.93 7.38 5.03
C ALA A 266 8.24 6.41 3.88
N ASN A 267 8.83 5.26 4.22
CA ASN A 267 9.21 4.18 3.31
C ASN A 267 8.17 3.06 3.41
N ALA A 268 7.57 2.70 2.28
CA ALA A 268 6.46 1.75 2.24
C ALA A 268 6.90 0.34 2.60
N HIS A 269 8.13 -0.06 2.24
CA HIS A 269 8.70 -1.35 2.65
C HIS A 269 8.79 -1.50 4.17
N CYS A 270 9.04 -0.43 4.93
CA CYS A 270 9.11 -0.55 6.40
C CYS A 270 7.78 -0.84 7.06
N TYR A 271 6.70 -0.28 6.54
CA TYR A 271 5.36 -0.61 7.02
C TYR A 271 4.92 -1.99 6.53
N GLU A 272 5.21 -2.34 5.27
CA GLU A 272 4.95 -3.67 4.74
C GLU A 272 5.63 -4.75 5.61
N GLN A 273 6.93 -4.62 5.84
CA GLN A 273 7.70 -5.58 6.63
C GLN A 273 7.31 -5.57 8.09
N PHE A 274 6.90 -4.43 8.65
CA PHE A 274 6.33 -4.42 10.00
C PHE A 274 5.05 -5.26 10.05
N VAL A 275 4.13 -5.09 9.10
CA VAL A 275 2.90 -5.89 9.03
C VAL A 275 3.25 -7.37 8.87
N LEU A 276 4.18 -7.73 7.99
CA LEU A 276 4.62 -9.12 7.81
C LEU A 276 5.24 -9.70 9.10
N ASP A 277 6.09 -8.93 9.80
CA ASP A 277 6.69 -9.33 11.08
C ASP A 277 5.62 -9.62 12.16
N VAL A 278 4.55 -8.82 12.23
CA VAL A 278 3.44 -9.04 13.17
C VAL A 278 2.72 -10.37 12.92
N HIS A 279 2.62 -10.78 11.65
CA HIS A 279 1.99 -12.03 11.23
C HIS A 279 2.95 -13.22 11.13
N GLY A 280 4.24 -13.02 11.47
CA GLY A 280 5.25 -14.07 11.33
C GLY A 280 5.51 -14.49 9.88
N LEU A 281 5.29 -13.59 8.93
CA LEU A 281 5.51 -13.81 7.51
C LEU A 281 6.90 -13.28 7.10
N PRO A 282 7.58 -13.94 6.14
CA PRO A 282 8.87 -13.46 5.64
C PRO A 282 8.70 -12.17 4.85
N ALA A 283 9.71 -11.30 4.92
CA ALA A 283 9.82 -10.16 4.01
C ALA A 283 10.03 -10.64 2.56
N GLN A 284 9.66 -9.79 1.61
CA GLN A 284 9.99 -10.03 0.20
C GLN A 284 11.51 -10.05 0.01
N ALA A 285 12.00 -11.02 -0.77
CA ALA A 285 13.42 -11.17 -1.04
C ALA A 285 14.00 -9.91 -1.72
N GLY A 286 15.16 -9.45 -1.25
CA GLY A 286 15.84 -8.26 -1.75
C GLY A 286 15.47 -6.96 -1.03
N PHE A 287 14.43 -6.98 -0.19
CA PHE A 287 13.98 -5.81 0.56
C PHE A 287 14.31 -5.90 2.06
N GLU A 288 14.99 -6.95 2.53
CA GLU A 288 15.24 -7.18 3.96
C GLU A 288 15.99 -6.02 4.65
N ALA A 289 16.79 -5.28 3.87
CA ALA A 289 17.55 -4.12 4.32
C ALA A 289 16.89 -2.76 4.02
N ALA A 290 15.65 -2.73 3.50
CA ALA A 290 14.97 -1.49 3.11
C ALA A 290 14.76 -0.50 4.27
N CYS A 291 14.84 -0.98 5.51
CA CYS A 291 14.67 -0.20 6.74
C CYS A 291 15.97 -0.02 7.54
N ALA A 292 17.09 -0.43 6.95
CA ALA A 292 18.39 -0.44 7.62
C ALA A 292 18.90 0.97 7.90
#